data_AF-A0A5K1FIU6-F1
#
_entry.id   AF-A0A5K1FIU6-F1
#
_cell.length_a   1.000
_cell.length_b   1.000
_cell.length_c   1.000
_cell.angle_alpha   90.00
_cell.angle_beta   90.00
_cell.angle_gamma   90.00
#
_symmetry.space_group_name_H-M   'P 1'
#
loop_
_entity.id
_entity.type
_entity.pdbx_description
1 polymer ?
#
loop_
_entity_poly.entity_id
_entity_poly.type
_entity_poly.pdbx_seq_one_letter_code
_entity_poly.pdbx_strand_id
1 'polypeptide(L)' 'VSSSSSLDSSSIASNIQFHAEFTPSFSPKDFGLPKAYQATSLSVRDSLIKNLNETYEHYEKINGKEACYLSMEFLQ' A
#
# COMPACT_ATOMS: atom_id res chain seq x y z
N VAL A 1 -2.25 28.00 -8.61
CA VAL A 1 -3.12 27.08 -7.83
C VAL A 1 -2.32 25.81 -7.63
N SER A 2 -1.66 25.72 -6.47
CA SER A 2 -0.71 24.67 -6.14
C SER A 2 -1.47 23.40 -5.74
N SER A 3 -1.86 22.58 -6.72
CA SER A 3 -2.40 21.25 -6.44
C SER A 3 -1.24 20.28 -6.17
N SER A 4 -0.54 20.48 -5.06
CA SER A 4 0.27 19.42 -4.46
C SER A 4 -0.70 18.48 -3.75
N SER A 5 -0.79 17.24 -4.20
CA SER A 5 -1.50 16.15 -3.53
C SER A 5 -1.08 16.08 -2.05
N SER A 6 -1.85 16.70 -1.16
CA SER A 6 -1.52 16.74 0.27
C SER A 6 -1.83 15.37 0.87
N LEU A 7 -0.83 14.49 0.84
CA LEU A 7 -0.63 13.46 1.84
C LEU A 7 -0.53 14.16 3.20
N ASP A 8 -1.69 14.45 3.77
CA ASP A 8 -1.80 15.06 5.08
C ASP A 8 -1.44 14.01 6.13
N SER A 9 -0.64 14.39 7.13
CA SER A 9 -0.22 13.47 8.18
C SER A 9 -1.43 12.96 8.98
N SER A 10 -2.47 13.78 9.10
CA SER A 10 -3.73 13.42 9.75
C SER A 10 -4.44 12.27 9.02
N SER A 11 -4.54 12.33 7.69
CA SER A 11 -5.21 11.29 6.91
C SER A 11 -4.44 9.97 6.93
N ILE A 12 -3.11 10.04 6.93
CA ILE A 12 -2.24 8.86 7.10
C ILE A 12 -2.45 8.23 8.49
N ALA A 13 -2.48 9.04 9.55
CA ALA A 13 -2.70 8.54 10.91
C ALA A 13 -4.07 7.85 11.06
N SER A 14 -5.12 8.42 10.48
CA SER A 14 -6.44 7.79 10.46
C SER A 14 -6.45 6.46 9.71
N ASN A 15 -5.72 6.36 8.60
CA ASN A 15 -5.64 5.11 7.82
C ASN A 15 -4.86 4.02 8.57
N ILE A 16 -3.79 4.40 9.27
CA ILE A 16 -3.05 3.48 10.16
C ILE A 16 -3.95 2.98 11.28
N GLN A 17 -4.73 3.87 11.91
CA GLN A 17 -5.69 3.49 12.95
C GLN A 17 -6.74 2.51 12.40
N PHE A 18 -7.28 2.79 11.22
CA PHE A 18 -8.21 1.90 10.54
C PHE A 18 -7.62 0.49 10.37
N HIS A 19 -6.39 0.35 9.86
CA HIS A 19 -5.79 -0.98 9.74
C HIS A 19 -5.51 -1.65 11.08
N ALA A 20 -5.17 -0.89 12.13
CA ALA A 20 -4.93 -1.43 13.46
C ALA A 20 -6.21 -1.98 14.14
N GLU A 21 -7.38 -1.42 13.81
CA GLU A 21 -8.67 -1.82 14.38
C GLU A 21 -9.40 -2.88 13.54
N PHE A 22 -9.35 -2.77 12.21
CA PHE A 22 -10.21 -3.53 11.31
C PHE A 22 -9.49 -4.63 10.53
N THR A 23 -8.15 -4.68 10.50
CA THR A 23 -7.43 -5.78 9.84
C THR A 23 -7.28 -6.97 10.80
N PRO A 24 -7.91 -8.12 10.51
CA PRO A 24 -7.90 -9.28 11.40
C PRO A 24 -6.53 -9.96 11.34
N SER A 25 -5.61 -9.53 12.19
CA SER A 25 -4.31 -10.18 12.38
C SER A 25 -3.82 -10.09 13.83
N PHE A 26 -4.40 -9.20 14.63
CA PHE A 26 -4.03 -8.98 16.02
C PHE A 26 -5.24 -8.69 16.90
N SER A 27 -5.16 -9.07 18.19
CA SER A 27 -6.15 -8.68 19.20
C SER A 27 -6.27 -7.15 19.26
N PRO A 28 -7.47 -6.57 19.36
CA PRO A 28 -7.66 -5.14 19.55
C PRO A 28 -6.98 -4.59 20.82
N LYS A 29 -6.75 -5.46 21.82
CA LYS A 29 -6.30 -5.06 23.16
C LYS A 29 -4.80 -4.80 23.26
N ASP A 30 -3.98 -5.34 22.35
CA ASP A 30 -2.52 -5.26 22.43
C ASP A 30 -1.95 -4.48 21.22
N PHE A 31 -1.78 -3.16 21.36
CA PHE A 31 -1.07 -2.34 20.39
C PHE A 31 0.43 -2.35 20.68
N GLY A 32 1.10 -3.41 20.24
CA GLY A 32 2.56 -3.53 20.29
C GLY A 32 3.27 -3.04 19.03
N LEU A 33 4.62 -2.99 19.09
CA LEU A 33 5.48 -2.66 17.94
C LEU A 33 5.17 -3.48 16.67
N PRO A 34 4.95 -4.82 16.74
CA PRO A 34 4.64 -5.60 15.54
C PRO A 34 3.33 -5.19 14.86
N LYS A 35 2.33 -4.81 15.67
CA LYS A 35 1.02 -4.36 15.18
C LYS A 35 1.12 -2.98 14.54
N ALA A 36 1.87 -2.06 15.15
CA ALA A 36 2.13 -0.74 14.59
C ALA A 36 2.87 -0.82 13.24
N TYR A 37 3.88 -1.70 13.15
CA TYR A 37 4.59 -1.95 11.89
C TYR A 37 3.66 -2.48 10.79
N GLN A 38 2.84 -3.49 11.10
CA GLN A 38 1.91 -4.06 10.12
C GLN A 38 0.81 -3.07 9.71
N ALA A 39 0.22 -2.33 10.65
CA ALA A 39 -0.79 -1.33 10.34
C ALA A 39 -0.23 -0.21 9.44
N THR A 40 1.02 0.20 9.68
CA THR A 40 1.70 1.19 8.85
C THR A 40 2.01 0.64 7.45
N SER A 41 2.50 -0.60 7.34
CA SER A 41 2.79 -1.20 6.03
C SER A 41 1.55 -1.39 5.18
N LEU A 42 0.41 -1.70 5.80
CA LEU A 42 -0.90 -1.76 5.13
C LEU A 42 -1.36 -0.38 4.64
N SER A 43 -1.21 0.66 5.46
CA SER A 43 -1.52 2.03 5.03
C SER A 43 -0.69 2.47 3.81
N VAL A 44 0.57 2.05 3.73
CA VAL A 44 1.43 2.34 2.57
C VAL A 44 1.00 1.50 1.35
N ARG A 45 0.62 0.24 1.58
CA ARG A 45 0.17 -0.69 0.54
C ARG A 45 -1.06 -0.17 -0.20
N ASP A 46 -2.02 0.45 0.50
CA ASP A 46 -3.23 1.01 -0.14
C ASP A 46 -2.90 1.99 -1.27
N SER A 47 -1.90 2.86 -1.06
CA SER A 47 -1.44 3.81 -2.08
C SER A 47 -0.79 3.11 -3.26
N LEU A 48 0.00 2.06 -2.99
CA LEU A 48 0.64 1.27 -4.05
C LEU A 48 -0.37 0.47 -4.87
N ILE A 49 -1.42 -0.07 -4.25
CA ILE A 49 -2.49 -0.80 -4.97
C ILE A 49 -3.19 0.13 -5.95
N LYS A 50 -3.52 1.35 -5.54
CA LYS A 50 -4.14 2.33 -6.44
C LYS A 50 -3.26 2.59 -7.67
N ASN A 51 -1.98 2.90 -7.44
CA ASN A 51 -1.04 3.19 -8.52
C ASN A 51 -0.79 1.96 -9.42
N LEU A 52 -0.77 0.76 -8.82
CA LEU A 52 -0.60 -0.48 -9.55
C LEU A 52 -1.78 -0.75 -10.49
N ASN A 53 -3.01 -0.53 -10.01
CA ASN A 53 -4.21 -0.67 -10.83
C ASN A 53 -4.21 0.31 -12.01
N GLU A 54 -3.88 1.58 -11.76
CA GLU A 54 -3.76 2.59 -12.81
C GLU A 54 -2.69 2.21 -13.86
N THR A 55 -1.56 1.68 -13.40
CA THR A 55 -0.46 1.23 -14.26
C THR A 55 -0.87 0.01 -15.09
N TYR A 56 -1.55 -0.96 -14.47
CA TYR A 56 -2.04 -2.16 -15.13
C TYR A 56 -3.05 -1.81 -16.24
N GLU A 57 -4.06 -0.99 -15.93
CA GLU A 57 -5.03 -0.52 -16.93
C GLU A 57 -4.36 0.23 -18.10
N HIS A 58 -3.31 0.99 -17.81
CA HIS A 58 -2.57 1.73 -18.84
C HIS A 58 -1.83 0.79 -19.81
N TYR A 59 -1.13 -0.21 -19.29
CA TYR A 59 -0.44 -1.20 -20.12
C TYR A 59 -1.40 -2.07 -20.92
N GLU A 60 -2.55 -2.43 -20.34
CA GLU A 60 -3.62 -3.16 -21.05
C GLU A 60 -4.16 -2.36 -22.26
N LYS A 61 -4.39 -1.05 -22.08
CA LYS A 61 -4.90 -0.18 -23.15
C LYS A 61 -3.88 0.08 -24.26
N ILE A 62 -2.59 0.20 -23.92
CA ILE A 62 -1.52 0.45 -24.89
C ILE A 62 -1.15 -0.83 -25.65
N ASN A 63 -1.34 -2.01 -25.04
CA ASN A 63 -0.96 -3.31 -25.60
C ASN A 63 0.50 -3.32 -26.09
N GLY A 64 1.38 -2.73 -25.28
CA GLY A 64 2.82 -2.62 -25.55
C GLY A 64 3.53 -3.96 -25.39
N LYS A 65 4.76 -4.07 -25.91
CA LYS A 65 5.59 -5.26 -25.70
C LYS A 65 6.03 -5.33 -24.23
N GLU A 66 5.66 -6.41 -23.56
CA GLU A 66 6.05 -6.66 -22.16
C GLU A 66 7.43 -7.35 -22.08
N ALA A 67 8.17 -7.05 -21.01
CA ALA A 67 9.45 -7.70 -20.71
C ALA A 67 9.27 -8.65 -19.53
N CYS A 68 9.42 -9.95 -19.78
CA CYS A 68 9.34 -10.98 -18.73
C CYS A 68 10.73 -11.25 -18.16
N TYR A 69 11.02 -10.71 -16.97
CA TYR A 69 12.25 -11.02 -16.26
C TYR A 69 12.12 -12.36 -15.52
N LEU A 70 12.87 -13.38 -15.95
CA LEU A 70 12.86 -14.72 -15.40
C LEU A 70 14.16 -14.96 -14.61
N SER A 71 14.03 -15.14 -13.29
CA SER A 71 15.14 -15.43 -12.37
C SER A 71 14.76 -16.60 -11.47
N MET A 72 15.76 -17.40 -11.08
CA MET A 72 15.57 -18.51 -10.14
C MET A 72 15.38 -18.04 -8.69
N GLU A 73 15.79 -16.81 -8.38
CA GLU A 73 15.73 -16.26 -7.02
C GLU A 73 15.37 -14.77 -7.05
N PHE A 74 14.64 -14.36 -6.01
CA PHE A 74 14.38 -12.98 -5.63
C PHE A 74 14.61 -12.90 -4.12
N LEU A 75 15.54 -12.04 -3.67
CA LEU A 75 15.85 -11.90 -2.24
C LEU A 75 14.64 -11.27 -1.53
N GLN A 76 14.18 -11.93 -0.45
CA GLN A 76 13.06 -11.49 0.40
C GLN A 76 13.55 -11.03 1.77
#